data_AF-O80375-F1
#
_entry.id   AF-O80375-F1
#
_cell.length_a   1.000
_cell.length_b   1.000
_cell.length_c   1.000
_cell.angle_alpha   90.00
_cell.angle_beta   90.00
_cell.angle_gamma   90.00
#
_symmetry.space_group_name_H-M   'P 1'
#
loop_
_entity.id
_entity.type
_entity.pdbx_description
1 polymer ?
#
loop_
_entity_poly.entity_id
_entity_poly.type
_entity_poly.pdbx_seq_one_letter_code
_entity_poly.pdbx_strand_id
1 'polypeptide(L)'
;GGHVNPAVTFGLAVGGQITILTGIIYVVAQLAGSIVACYLLSFVTGGLAVPIHGVADGVGAIQGVVMEIIITFALVYTVYATACDPKKGALGTIAPIAIGFIVGANI
;
A
#
# COMPACT_ATOMS: atom_id res chain seq x y z
N GLY A 1 8.14 -0.16 -9.35
CA GLY A 1 9.46 0.06 -8.71
C GLY A 1 9.36 -0.14 -7.21
N GLY A 2 9.04 0.91 -6.45
CA GLY A 2 8.78 0.82 -5.01
C GLY A 2 7.30 0.60 -4.71
N HIS A 3 6.83 -0.66 -4.72
CA HIS A 3 5.41 -0.94 -4.51
C HIS A 3 5.00 -0.78 -3.05
N VAL A 4 5.84 -1.26 -2.12
CA VAL A 4 5.72 -1.14 -0.64
C VAL A 4 4.36 -1.60 -0.05
N ASN A 5 3.48 -2.14 -0.89
CA ASN A 5 2.09 -2.45 -0.56
C ASN A 5 1.62 -3.65 -1.42
N PRO A 6 1.06 -4.70 -0.80
CA PRO A 6 0.54 -5.86 -1.51
C PRO A 6 -0.62 -5.52 -2.46
N ALA A 7 -1.51 -4.59 -2.12
CA ALA A 7 -2.61 -4.17 -2.99
C ALA A 7 -2.12 -3.43 -4.24
N VAL A 8 -1.09 -2.59 -4.11
CA VAL A 8 -0.41 -1.97 -5.28
C VAL A 8 0.22 -3.06 -6.16
N THR A 9 0.93 -4.00 -5.56
CA THR A 9 1.57 -5.11 -6.29
C THR A 9 0.53 -5.97 -7.02
N PHE A 10 -0.57 -6.30 -6.34
CA PHE A 10 -1.68 -7.04 -6.92
C PHE A 10 -2.33 -6.28 -8.07
N GLY A 11 -2.65 -4.99 -7.88
CA GLY A 11 -3.22 -4.15 -8.93
C GLY A 11 -2.33 -4.07 -10.17
N LEU A 12 -1.02 -4.01 -9.99
CA LEU A 12 -0.04 -4.03 -11.09
C LEU A 12 0.03 -5.40 -11.79
N ALA A 13 -0.08 -6.51 -11.06
CA ALA A 13 -0.13 -7.84 -11.65
C ALA A 13 -1.41 -8.04 -12.48
N VAL A 14 -2.56 -7.60 -11.96
CA VAL A 14 -3.86 -7.67 -12.66
C VAL A 14 -3.83 -6.87 -13.97
N GLY A 15 -3.26 -5.68 -13.98
CA GLY A 15 -3.12 -4.87 -15.19
C GLY A 15 -1.88 -5.18 -16.04
N GLY A 16 -1.23 -6.33 -15.84
CA GLY A 16 -0.14 -6.82 -16.67
C GLY A 16 1.14 -5.98 -16.60
N GLN A 17 1.32 -5.15 -15.57
CA GLN A 17 2.50 -4.31 -15.38
C GLN A 17 3.69 -5.07 -14.77
N ILE A 18 3.42 -6.21 -14.13
CA ILE A 18 4.43 -7.14 -13.61
C ILE A 18 3.98 -8.58 -13.86
N THR A 19 4.92 -9.53 -13.84
CA THR A 19 4.59 -10.96 -13.85
C THR A 19 4.01 -11.41 -12.50
N ILE A 20 3.20 -12.47 -12.51
CA ILE A 20 2.63 -13.06 -11.28
C ILE A 20 3.73 -13.51 -10.33
N LEU A 21 4.79 -14.17 -10.84
CA LEU A 21 5.90 -14.64 -10.02
C LEU A 21 6.61 -13.47 -9.32
N THR A 22 6.89 -12.40 -10.06
CA THR A 22 7.45 -11.16 -9.47
C THR A 22 6.51 -10.60 -8.41
N GLY A 23 5.19 -10.57 -8.68
CA GLY A 23 4.19 -10.12 -7.72
C GLY A 23 4.22 -10.90 -6.40
N ILE A 24 4.29 -12.23 -6.45
CA ILE A 24 4.39 -13.08 -5.26
C ILE A 24 5.66 -12.76 -4.45
N ILE A 25 6.81 -12.65 -5.12
CA ILE A 25 8.08 -12.32 -4.46
C ILE A 25 7.99 -10.95 -3.77
N TYR A 26 7.39 -9.95 -4.42
CA TYR A 26 7.16 -8.64 -3.85
C TYR A 26 6.29 -8.70 -2.59
N VAL A 27 5.18 -9.43 -2.63
CA VAL A 27 4.27 -9.57 -1.47
C VAL A 27 4.98 -10.25 -0.30
N VAL A 28 5.73 -11.33 -0.54
CA VAL A 28 6.50 -12.00 0.51
C VAL A 28 7.51 -11.05 1.15
N ALA A 29 8.27 -10.30 0.33
CA ALA A 29 9.23 -9.33 0.82
C ALA A 29 8.57 -8.20 1.64
N GLN A 30 7.40 -7.72 1.19
CA GLN A 30 6.63 -6.67 1.89
C GLN A 30 6.13 -7.14 3.25
N LEU A 31 5.59 -8.36 3.33
CA LEU A 31 5.12 -8.95 4.58
C LEU A 31 6.29 -9.21 5.53
N ALA A 32 7.40 -9.76 5.04
CA ALA A 32 8.60 -9.98 5.84
C ALA A 32 9.17 -8.65 6.40
N GLY A 33 9.25 -7.60 5.57
CA GLY A 33 9.68 -6.27 5.99
C GLY A 33 8.77 -5.67 7.07
N SER A 34 7.45 -5.79 6.91
CA SER A 34 6.46 -5.34 7.91
C SER A 34 6.63 -6.07 9.26
N ILE A 35 6.78 -7.40 9.22
CA ILE A 35 7.00 -8.22 10.43
C ILE A 35 8.29 -7.79 11.15
N VAL A 36 9.39 -7.63 10.42
CA VAL A 36 10.67 -7.19 10.99
C VAL A 36 10.54 -5.80 11.60
N ALA A 37 9.86 -4.86 10.92
CA ALA A 37 9.63 -3.51 11.44
C ALA A 37 8.82 -3.52 12.76
N CYS A 38 7.78 -4.35 12.87
CA CYS A 38 7.00 -4.50 14.10
C CYS A 38 7.84 -5.03 15.27
N TYR A 39 8.70 -6.04 15.03
CA TYR A 39 9.60 -6.55 16.07
C TYR A 39 10.63 -5.51 16.49
N LEU A 40 11.20 -4.77 15.53
CA LEU A 40 12.12 -3.68 15.83
C LEU A 40 11.43 -2.58 16.64
N LEU A 41 10.19 -2.20 16.28
CA LEU A 41 9.41 -1.21 17.02
C LEU A 41 9.16 -1.66 18.47
N SER A 42 8.75 -2.92 18.67
CA SER A 42 8.55 -3.48 20.01
C SER A 42 9.86 -3.46 20.82
N PHE A 43 10.99 -3.80 20.21
CA PHE A 43 12.29 -3.77 20.86
C PHE A 43 12.72 -2.34 21.27
N VAL A 44 12.69 -1.38 20.34
CA VAL A 44 13.16 0.00 20.61
C VAL A 44 12.24 0.78 21.54
N THR A 45 10.99 0.36 21.70
CA THR A 45 10.02 0.96 22.63
C THR A 45 10.02 0.30 24.01
N GLY A 46 10.89 -0.69 24.27
CA GLY A 46 10.95 -1.37 25.56
C GLY A 46 9.79 -2.33 25.80
N GLY A 47 9.25 -2.93 24.73
CA GLY A 47 8.18 -3.92 24.80
C GLY A 47 6.76 -3.34 24.82
N LEU A 48 6.58 -2.07 24.42
CA LEU A 48 5.22 -1.53 24.22
C LEU A 48 4.47 -2.32 23.15
N ALA A 49 3.15 -2.38 23.30
CA ALA A 49 2.27 -3.02 22.34
C ALA A 49 2.35 -2.31 20.98
N VAL A 50 2.45 -3.10 19.91
CA VAL A 50 2.38 -2.60 18.53
C VAL A 50 0.89 -2.47 18.15
N PRO A 51 0.39 -1.27 17.82
CA PRO A 51 -1.01 -1.08 17.45
C PRO A 51 -1.39 -1.89 16.21
N ILE A 52 -2.63 -2.37 16.17
CA ILE A 52 -3.21 -3.09 15.04
C ILE A 52 -4.34 -2.27 14.42
N HIS A 53 -4.56 -2.42 13.12
CA HIS A 53 -5.69 -1.81 12.44
C HIS A 53 -6.99 -2.53 12.84
N GLY A 54 -8.02 -1.76 13.13
CA GLY A 54 -9.36 -2.23 13.43
C GLY A 54 -10.40 -1.21 12.98
N VAL A 55 -11.62 -1.67 12.74
CA VAL A 55 -12.74 -0.75 12.52
C VAL A 55 -13.11 -0.05 13.82
N ALA A 56 -13.48 1.22 13.73
CA ALA A 56 -13.87 2.01 14.90
C ALA A 56 -15.14 1.46 15.57
N ASP A 57 -15.31 1.75 16.86
CA ASP A 57 -16.50 1.35 17.60
C ASP A 57 -17.77 1.88 16.93
N GLY A 58 -18.73 0.97 16.73
CA GLY A 58 -20.00 1.27 16.03
C GLY A 58 -19.92 1.23 14.49
N VAL A 59 -18.74 0.98 13.90
CA VAL A 59 -18.59 0.77 12.46
C VAL A 59 -18.65 -0.73 12.13
N GLY A 60 -19.55 -1.12 11.24
CA GLY A 60 -19.70 -2.50 10.79
C GLY A 60 -18.57 -2.94 9.84
N ALA A 61 -18.27 -4.24 9.83
CA ALA A 61 -17.22 -4.81 8.98
C ALA A 61 -17.37 -4.45 7.49
N ILE A 62 -18.61 -4.49 6.96
CA ILE A 62 -18.88 -4.13 5.56
C ILE A 62 -18.57 -2.66 5.28
N GLN A 63 -18.88 -1.76 6.21
CA GLN A 63 -18.57 -0.34 6.06
C GLN A 63 -17.05 -0.11 6.03
N GLY A 64 -16.31 -0.80 6.90
CA GLY A 64 -14.84 -0.79 6.88
C GLY A 64 -14.28 -1.32 5.57
N VAL A 65 -14.78 -2.45 5.06
CA VAL A 65 -14.35 -3.01 3.77
C VAL A 65 -14.64 -2.06 2.61
N VAL A 66 -15.82 -1.43 2.57
CA VAL A 66 -16.16 -0.45 1.51
C VAL A 66 -15.22 0.76 1.58
N MET A 67 -14.92 1.26 2.77
CA MET A 67 -13.94 2.34 2.96
C MET A 67 -12.57 1.94 2.41
N GLU A 68 -12.06 0.77 2.82
CA GLU A 68 -10.78 0.22 2.36
C GLU A 68 -10.72 0.07 0.83
N ILE A 69 -11.82 -0.38 0.21
CA ILE A 69 -11.92 -0.47 -1.26
C ILE A 69 -11.72 0.90 -1.90
N ILE A 70 -12.41 1.93 -1.41
CA ILE A 70 -12.36 3.28 -1.99
C ILE A 70 -10.96 3.88 -1.87
N ILE A 71 -10.37 3.86 -0.67
CA ILE A 71 -9.07 4.50 -0.42
C ILE A 71 -7.92 3.71 -1.05
N THR A 72 -8.01 2.37 -1.09
CA THR A 72 -7.02 1.53 -1.79
C THR A 72 -7.12 1.72 -3.30
N PHE A 73 -8.33 1.86 -3.85
CA PHE A 73 -8.50 2.21 -5.26
C PHE A 73 -7.84 3.55 -5.58
N ALA A 74 -8.04 4.58 -4.77
CA ALA A 74 -7.41 5.89 -4.98
C ALA A 74 -5.88 5.79 -4.97
N LEU A 75 -5.29 4.99 -4.06
CA LEU A 75 -3.86 4.72 -4.04
C LEU A 75 -3.39 4.01 -5.32
N VAL A 76 -4.00 2.88 -5.68
CA VAL A 76 -3.59 2.08 -6.83
C VAL A 76 -3.78 2.87 -8.13
N TYR A 77 -4.86 3.62 -8.25
CA TYR A 77 -5.09 4.51 -9.39
C TYR A 77 -4.01 5.58 -9.50
N THR A 78 -3.65 6.22 -8.39
CA THR A 78 -2.53 7.19 -8.34
C THR A 78 -1.24 6.57 -8.83
N VAL A 79 -0.93 5.32 -8.43
CA VAL A 79 0.24 4.59 -8.94
C VAL A 79 0.17 4.41 -10.45
N TYR A 80 -0.98 3.98 -10.99
CA TYR A 80 -1.15 3.80 -12.43
C TYR A 80 -0.96 5.10 -13.20
N ALA A 81 -1.66 6.16 -12.80
CA ALA A 81 -1.68 7.44 -13.47
C ALA A 81 -0.32 8.15 -13.44
N THR A 82 0.42 8.03 -12.33
CA THR A 82 1.67 8.77 -12.15
C THR A 82 2.91 7.96 -12.48
N ALA A 83 2.91 6.63 -12.28
CA ALA A 83 4.10 5.81 -12.39
C ALA A 83 4.07 4.78 -13.53
N CYS A 84 2.90 4.27 -13.93
CA CYS A 84 2.81 3.17 -14.89
C CYS A 84 2.43 3.60 -16.30
N ASP A 85 1.57 4.60 -16.46
CA ASP A 85 1.12 5.05 -17.77
C ASP A 85 2.31 5.51 -18.64
N PRO A 86 2.53 4.94 -19.83
CA PRO A 86 3.56 5.42 -20.77
C PRO A 86 3.40 6.89 -21.15
N LYS A 87 2.18 7.44 -21.03
CA LYS A 87 1.82 8.84 -21.33
C LYS A 87 1.87 9.76 -20.11
N LYS A 88 2.36 9.31 -18.95
CA LYS A 88 2.45 10.09 -17.70
C LYS A 88 3.18 11.44 -17.82
N GLY A 89 4.10 11.59 -18.78
CA GLY A 89 4.85 12.84 -18.98
C GLY A 89 5.52 13.34 -17.69
N ALA A 90 5.33 14.62 -17.38
CA ALA A 90 5.89 15.26 -16.18
C ALA A 90 5.33 14.72 -14.85
N LEU A 91 4.17 14.02 -14.86
CA LEU A 91 3.62 13.39 -13.66
C LEU A 91 4.54 12.30 -13.11
N GLY A 92 5.32 11.66 -13.98
CA GLY A 92 6.32 10.67 -13.58
C GLY A 92 7.36 11.21 -12.60
N THR A 93 7.73 12.49 -12.71
CA THR A 93 8.71 13.14 -11.83
C THR A 93 8.19 13.28 -10.41
N ILE A 94 6.88 13.53 -10.25
CA ILE A 94 6.24 13.74 -8.94
C ILE A 94 5.50 12.48 -8.46
N ALA A 95 5.63 11.34 -9.13
CA ALA A 95 4.94 10.12 -8.74
C ALA A 95 5.19 9.71 -7.27
N PRO A 96 6.44 9.73 -6.75
CA PRO A 96 6.68 9.34 -5.35
C PRO A 96 5.95 10.23 -4.34
N ILE A 97 5.93 11.54 -4.58
CA ILE A 97 5.28 12.49 -3.66
C ILE A 97 3.75 12.44 -3.79
N ALA A 98 3.21 12.27 -5.00
CA ALA A 98 1.77 12.09 -5.21
C ALA A 98 1.26 10.80 -4.54
N ILE A 99 1.98 9.69 -4.71
CA ILE A 99 1.67 8.40 -4.06
C ILE A 99 1.79 8.54 -2.53
N GLY A 100 2.83 9.20 -2.03
CA GLY A 100 2.97 9.43 -0.59
C GLY A 100 1.83 10.27 0.01
N PHE A 101 1.44 11.35 -0.66
CA PHE A 101 0.36 12.21 -0.18
C PHE A 101 -1.02 11.56 -0.22
N ILE A 102 -1.34 10.73 -1.23
CA ILE A 102 -2.62 10.04 -1.22
C ILE A 102 -2.69 9.01 -0.07
N VAL A 103 -1.58 8.34 0.27
CA VAL A 103 -1.54 7.49 1.48
C VAL A 103 -1.74 8.33 2.75
N GLY A 104 -1.08 9.49 2.85
CA GLY A 104 -1.23 10.38 4.00
C GLY A 104 -2.63 10.99 4.13
N ALA A 105 -3.36 11.14 3.04
CA ALA A 105 -4.76 11.61 3.04
C ALA A 105 -5.78 10.50 3.36
N ASN A 106 -5.35 9.23 3.35
CA ASN A 106 -6.19 8.06 3.60
C ASN A 106 -6.27 7.66 5.09
N ILE A 107 -5.77 8.50 6.01
CA ILE A 107 -5.75 8.26 7.46
C ILE A 107 -6.86 9.00 8.21
#